data_AF-A0AAW5U1Q4-F1
#
_entry.id   AF-A0AAW5U1Q4-F1
#
_cell.length_a   1.000
_cell.length_b   1.000
_cell.length_c   1.000
_cell.angle_alpha   90.00
_cell.angle_beta   90.00
_cell.angle_gamma   90.00
#
_symmetry.space_group_name_H-M   'P 1'
#
loop_
_entity.id
_entity.type
_entity.pdbx_description
1 polymer ?
#
loop_
_entity_poly.entity_id
_entity_poly.type
_entity_poly.pdbx_seq_one_letter_code
_entity_poly.pdbx_strand_id
1 'polypeptide(L)'
;MMGDTTKAISLTKQCVELYEKNRMHSAAVRALPTLIGIFLKNHQYDLVRKKLMEFRTMSGLFNKDGELIQDRQHCYDLFGRYYLGIEKLDSAEFYFRKLRNAGFMYEAYRGLLAVFKEKNNVDSIIKYARLSEQGMDTILANMKTDAVKQAASLYNYSKMQREITHSEQKVKMAKMELIIGFIILLCAVVLLSVWYKEKQTKKEKELEKLNVAYVGVMQDCVQLKNDIDVIRKNKDIAIKNKICRINELEKQLKENQDKYASLDILKKFKVWQSCDIVVRFKNMAKPRLSRQEAKENDWSLLEAMFGQCLPMQFRNVMGDASLGKQEQRICILVCAGFSNTEISVILDTSNQRVTNAKASANFKMFGEHNAGNLMHNLQYCS
;
A
#
# COMPACT_ATOMS: atom_id res chain seq x y z
N MET A 1 71.77 41.84 -13.03
CA MET A 1 71.13 42.05 -11.71
C MET A 1 71.62 43.36 -11.04
N MET A 2 71.37 44.53 -11.64
CA MET A 2 71.75 45.84 -11.05
C MET A 2 70.53 46.74 -10.71
N GLY A 3 69.30 46.32 -11.04
CA GLY A 3 68.10 47.15 -10.90
C GLY A 3 67.49 47.23 -9.48
N ASP A 4 67.54 46.13 -8.71
CA ASP A 4 66.94 46.10 -7.36
C ASP A 4 67.81 46.75 -6.28
N THR A 5 69.13 46.75 -6.46
CA THR A 5 70.08 47.30 -5.49
C THR A 5 69.92 48.83 -5.36
N THR A 6 69.75 49.54 -6.48
CA THR A 6 69.59 51.01 -6.48
C THR A 6 68.24 51.43 -5.88
N LYS A 7 67.18 50.64 -6.10
CA LYS A 7 65.87 50.85 -5.45
C LYS A 7 65.90 50.55 -3.95
N ALA A 8 66.58 49.48 -3.53
CA ALA A 8 66.76 49.18 -2.11
C ALA A 8 67.55 50.29 -1.40
N ILE A 9 68.55 50.87 -2.07
CA ILE A 9 69.32 52.01 -1.57
C ILE A 9 68.43 53.25 -1.39
N SER A 10 67.62 53.61 -2.39
CA SER A 10 66.74 54.79 -2.29
C SER A 10 65.66 54.62 -1.22
N LEU A 11 65.07 53.42 -1.12
CA LEU A 11 64.09 53.09 -0.09
C LEU A 11 64.70 53.12 1.32
N THR A 12 65.92 52.62 1.50
CA THR A 12 66.60 52.66 2.80
C THR A 12 66.88 54.10 3.24
N LYS A 13 67.28 54.96 2.30
CA LYS A 13 67.48 56.39 2.57
C LYS A 13 66.18 57.09 2.99
N GLN A 14 65.10 56.87 2.25
CA GLN A 14 63.77 57.42 2.57
C GLN A 14 63.25 56.90 3.91
N CYS A 15 63.49 55.62 4.22
CA CYS A 15 63.08 55.00 5.47
C CYS A 15 63.73 55.65 6.69
N VAL A 16 65.05 55.90 6.64
CA VAL A 16 65.78 56.60 7.70
C VAL A 16 65.27 58.04 7.85
N GLU A 17 65.06 58.76 6.75
CA GLU A 17 64.53 60.13 6.76
C GLU A 17 63.12 60.21 7.37
N LEU A 18 62.27 59.21 7.09
CA LEU A 18 60.92 59.09 7.66
C LEU A 18 60.94 58.75 9.15
N TYR A 19 61.85 57.87 9.59
CA TYR A 19 61.98 57.56 11.02
C TYR A 19 62.43 58.78 11.84
N GLU A 20 63.36 59.58 11.30
CA GLU A 20 63.78 60.84 11.93
C GLU A 20 62.64 61.86 11.95
N LYS A 21 61.91 62.03 10.84
CA LYS A 21 60.75 62.96 10.76
C LYS A 21 59.65 62.62 11.77
N ASN A 22 59.45 61.33 12.04
CA ASN A 22 58.42 60.83 12.97
C ASN A 22 58.92 60.65 14.41
N ARG A 23 60.12 61.17 14.76
CA ARG A 23 60.73 61.05 16.10
C ARG A 23 60.94 59.60 16.58
N MET A 24 61.04 58.65 15.66
CA MET A 24 61.25 57.23 15.95
C MET A 24 62.75 56.90 16.04
N HIS A 25 63.44 57.54 16.98
CA HIS A 25 64.91 57.52 17.07
C HIS A 25 65.50 56.10 17.19
N SER A 26 64.84 55.19 17.90
CA SER A 26 65.32 53.79 18.02
C SER A 26 65.22 52.97 16.73
N ALA A 27 64.27 53.30 15.85
CA ALA A 27 64.11 52.67 14.54
C ALA A 27 65.10 53.25 13.53
N ALA A 28 65.29 54.57 13.55
CA ALA A 28 66.31 55.25 12.75
C ALA A 28 67.70 54.69 13.05
N VAL A 29 68.06 54.57 14.34
CA VAL A 29 69.33 53.99 14.80
C VAL A 29 69.56 52.56 14.30
N ARG A 30 68.50 51.75 14.20
CA ARG A 30 68.60 50.38 13.67
C ARG A 30 68.91 50.34 12.17
N ALA A 31 68.46 51.33 11.42
CA ALA A 31 68.67 51.42 9.97
C ALA A 31 69.96 52.16 9.57
N LEU A 32 70.58 52.92 10.49
CA LEU A 32 71.82 53.66 10.24
C LEU A 32 72.99 52.79 9.73
N PRO A 33 73.31 51.61 10.32
CA PRO A 33 74.42 50.76 9.84
C PRO A 33 74.30 50.39 8.36
N THR A 34 73.10 50.05 7.91
CA THR A 34 72.81 49.69 6.51
C THR A 34 73.03 50.89 5.58
N LEU A 35 72.55 52.07 5.98
CA LEU A 35 72.75 53.30 5.22
C LEU A 35 74.23 53.69 5.13
N ILE A 36 74.97 53.57 6.23
CA ILE A 36 76.42 53.81 6.28
C ILE A 36 77.15 52.84 5.34
N GLY A 37 76.79 51.55 5.36
CA GLY A 37 77.37 50.55 4.47
C GLY A 37 77.16 50.86 2.98
N ILE A 38 76.00 51.44 2.63
CA ILE A 38 75.72 51.90 1.26
C ILE A 38 76.62 53.09 0.90
N PHE A 39 76.72 54.10 1.76
CA PHE A 39 77.58 55.27 1.49
C PHE A 39 79.06 54.89 1.40
N LEU A 40 79.51 53.92 2.21
CA LEU A 40 80.86 53.36 2.13
C LEU A 40 81.15 52.70 0.77
N LYS A 41 80.20 51.92 0.22
CA LYS A 41 80.35 51.30 -1.11
C LYS A 41 80.42 52.34 -2.23
N ASN A 42 79.75 53.47 -2.06
CA ASN A 42 79.74 54.56 -3.03
C ASN A 42 80.88 55.58 -2.82
N HIS A 43 81.84 55.28 -1.92
CA HIS A 43 82.97 56.17 -1.59
C HIS A 43 82.56 57.56 -1.09
N GLN A 44 81.36 57.71 -0.53
CA GLN A 44 80.83 58.99 -0.03
C GLN A 44 81.27 59.25 1.42
N TYR A 45 82.58 59.41 1.64
CA TYR A 45 83.17 59.44 2.98
C TYR A 45 82.71 60.60 3.87
N ASP A 46 82.37 61.76 3.30
CA ASP A 46 81.83 62.90 4.08
C ASP A 46 80.46 62.60 4.68
N LEU A 47 79.58 61.95 3.90
CA LEU A 47 78.26 61.52 4.36
C LEU A 47 78.37 60.39 5.38
N VAL A 48 79.30 59.44 5.15
CA VAL A 48 79.63 58.39 6.11
C VAL A 48 80.08 58.99 7.45
N ARG A 49 80.96 60.00 7.43
CA ARG A 49 81.44 60.67 8.64
C ARG A 49 80.30 61.26 9.45
N LYS A 50 79.40 62.01 8.80
CA LYS A 50 78.23 62.62 9.45
C LYS A 50 77.35 61.57 10.10
N LYS A 51 77.05 60.48 9.37
CA LYS A 51 76.20 59.40 9.87
C LYS A 51 76.87 58.52 10.93
N LEU A 52 78.19 58.31 10.88
CA LEU A 52 78.92 57.64 11.95
C LEU A 52 78.99 58.47 13.23
N MET A 53 79.08 59.81 13.12
CA MET A 53 79.04 60.71 14.28
C MET A 53 77.65 60.73 14.93
N GLU A 54 76.60 60.74 14.11
CA GLU A 54 75.21 60.55 14.56
C GLU A 54 75.05 59.18 15.26
N PHE A 55 75.57 58.11 14.66
CA PHE A 55 75.59 56.78 15.26
C PHE A 55 76.35 56.73 16.60
N ARG A 56 77.44 57.50 16.73
CA ARG A 56 78.26 57.58 17.96
C ARG A 56 77.62 58.40 19.09
N THR A 57 76.89 59.44 18.74
CA THR A 57 76.25 60.37 19.69
C THR A 57 74.94 59.84 20.26
N MET A 58 74.37 58.80 19.65
CA MET A 58 73.24 58.05 20.18
C MET A 58 73.68 57.28 21.43
N SER A 59 73.53 57.93 22.59
CA SER A 59 74.17 57.62 23.88
C SER A 59 73.89 56.24 24.47
N GLY A 60 72.92 55.49 23.93
CA GLY A 60 72.57 54.14 24.39
C GLY A 60 73.33 52.99 23.71
N LEU A 61 74.22 53.27 22.76
CA LEU A 61 74.92 52.24 21.97
C LEU A 61 76.34 51.94 22.46
N PHE A 62 76.91 52.82 23.29
CA PHE A 62 78.23 52.67 23.88
C PHE A 62 78.07 52.43 25.39
N ASN A 63 78.81 51.45 25.91
CA ASN A 63 78.88 51.20 27.34
C ASN A 63 79.71 52.30 28.05
N LYS A 64 79.76 52.23 29.38
CA LYS A 64 80.50 53.20 30.22
C LYS A 64 82.01 53.24 29.90
N ASP A 65 82.54 52.19 29.27
CA ASP A 65 83.94 52.04 28.86
C ASP A 65 84.21 52.56 27.44
N GLY A 66 83.19 53.11 26.75
CA GLY A 66 83.31 53.64 25.39
C GLY A 66 83.35 52.57 24.29
N GLU A 67 82.89 51.35 24.58
CA GLU A 67 82.75 50.23 23.64
C GLU A 67 81.31 50.01 23.20
N LEU A 68 81.10 49.50 21.99
CA LEU A 68 79.77 49.12 21.52
C LEU A 68 79.21 47.95 22.35
N ILE A 69 77.93 48.07 22.71
CA ILE A 69 77.16 46.97 23.32
C ILE A 69 77.21 45.70 22.47
N GLN A 70 77.11 44.52 23.08
CA GLN A 70 77.32 43.21 22.44
C GLN A 70 76.57 43.04 21.11
N ASP A 71 75.29 43.41 21.07
CA ASP A 71 74.43 43.32 19.87
C ASP A 71 74.83 44.26 18.72
N ARG A 72 75.76 45.19 18.98
CA ARG A 72 76.21 46.22 18.03
C ARG A 72 77.68 46.09 17.65
N GLN A 73 78.40 45.11 18.19
CA GLN A 73 79.84 44.98 17.92
C GLN A 73 80.16 44.70 16.45
N HIS A 74 79.22 44.11 15.68
CA HIS A 74 79.35 43.99 14.22
C HIS A 74 79.56 45.33 13.50
N CYS A 75 79.09 46.44 14.09
CA CYS A 75 79.24 47.78 13.51
C CYS A 75 80.70 48.28 13.54
N TYR A 76 81.62 47.65 14.28
CA TYR A 76 83.04 47.97 14.21
C TYR A 76 83.61 47.82 12.79
N ASP A 77 83.03 46.94 11.96
CA ASP A 77 83.37 46.82 10.53
C ASP A 77 83.17 48.13 9.77
N LEU A 78 82.09 48.87 10.06
CA LEU A 78 81.79 50.15 9.41
C LEU A 78 82.83 51.21 9.75
N PHE A 79 83.24 51.29 11.02
CA PHE A 79 84.30 52.19 11.45
C PHE A 79 85.64 51.81 10.80
N GLY A 80 86.00 50.52 10.82
CA GLY A 80 87.24 50.03 10.21
C GLY A 80 87.33 50.37 8.72
N ARG A 81 86.26 50.13 7.96
CA ARG A 81 86.20 50.45 6.52
C ARG A 81 86.20 51.94 6.23
N TYR A 82 85.53 52.74 7.07
CA TYR A 82 85.55 54.19 6.93
C TYR A 82 86.98 54.73 7.09
N TYR A 83 87.67 54.37 8.18
CA TYR A 83 89.04 54.81 8.43
C TYR A 83 90.03 54.28 7.38
N LEU A 84 89.82 53.06 6.89
CA LEU A 84 90.61 52.51 5.78
C LEU A 84 90.42 53.35 4.51
N GLY A 85 89.19 53.74 4.18
CA GLY A 85 88.87 54.51 2.98
C GLY A 85 89.35 55.96 3.00
N ILE A 86 89.63 56.53 4.17
CA ILE A 86 90.28 57.85 4.32
C ILE A 86 91.77 57.73 4.66
N GLU A 87 92.38 56.57 4.38
CA GLU A 87 93.81 56.27 4.55
C GLU A 87 94.34 56.39 5.99
N LYS A 88 93.46 56.37 7.00
CA LYS A 88 93.85 56.33 8.43
C LYS A 88 94.04 54.90 8.91
N LEU A 89 95.14 54.30 8.47
CA LEU A 89 95.41 52.86 8.62
C LEU A 89 95.45 52.37 10.07
N ASP A 90 95.99 53.16 11.02
CA ASP A 90 96.06 52.73 12.43
C ASP A 90 94.70 52.71 13.11
N SER A 91 93.83 53.67 12.78
CA SER A 91 92.45 53.67 13.26
C SER A 91 91.65 52.51 12.64
N ALA A 92 91.85 52.24 11.35
CA ALA A 92 91.25 51.10 10.68
C ALA A 92 91.66 49.77 11.35
N GLU A 93 92.96 49.60 11.60
CA GLU A 93 93.50 48.41 12.26
C GLU A 93 92.87 48.19 13.65
N PHE A 94 92.79 49.25 14.45
CA PHE A 94 92.21 49.21 15.79
C PHE A 94 90.76 48.68 15.77
N TYR A 95 89.91 49.21 14.88
CA TYR A 95 88.52 48.79 14.80
C TYR A 95 88.36 47.36 14.26
N PHE A 96 89.19 46.93 13.31
CA PHE A 96 89.16 45.53 12.86
C PHE A 96 89.65 44.56 13.94
N ARG A 97 90.60 44.95 14.80
CA ARG A 97 90.99 44.14 15.97
C ARG A 97 89.86 44.05 17.01
N LYS A 98 89.11 45.14 17.23
CA LYS A 98 87.89 45.10 18.06
C LYS A 98 86.84 44.16 17.48
N LEU A 99 86.62 44.21 16.17
CA LEU A 99 85.69 43.34 15.46
C LEU A 99 86.07 41.85 15.61
N ARG A 100 87.38 41.54 15.56
CA ARG A 100 87.90 40.18 15.81
C ARG A 100 87.57 39.71 17.22
N ASN A 101 87.84 40.55 18.22
CA ASN A 101 87.60 40.21 19.63
C ASN A 101 86.09 40.03 19.92
N ALA A 102 85.23 40.68 19.14
CA ALA A 102 83.77 40.50 19.16
C ALA A 102 83.28 39.20 18.48
N GLY A 103 84.18 38.37 17.95
CA GLY A 103 83.83 37.07 17.34
C GLY A 103 83.56 37.11 15.83
N PHE A 104 83.62 38.27 15.18
CA PHE A 104 83.42 38.43 13.74
C PHE A 104 84.73 38.20 12.97
N MET A 105 85.22 36.96 13.04
CA MET A 105 86.56 36.57 12.59
C MET A 105 86.79 36.84 11.11
N TYR A 106 85.86 36.42 10.24
CA TYR A 106 86.02 36.56 8.78
C TYR A 106 86.10 38.04 8.36
N GLU A 107 85.14 38.86 8.79
CA GLU A 107 85.08 40.28 8.47
C GLU A 107 86.29 41.03 9.03
N ALA A 108 86.73 40.68 10.24
CA ALA A 108 87.90 41.27 10.87
C ALA A 108 89.19 40.91 10.13
N TYR A 109 89.41 39.65 9.77
CA TYR A 109 90.62 39.24 9.04
C TYR A 109 90.66 39.83 7.64
N ARG A 110 89.51 39.91 6.95
CA ARG A 110 89.43 40.60 5.66
C ARG A 110 89.76 42.10 5.78
N GLY A 111 89.27 42.75 6.83
CA GLY A 111 89.59 44.15 7.11
C GLY A 111 91.07 44.38 7.42
N LEU A 112 91.66 43.52 8.27
CA LEU A 112 93.09 43.58 8.60
C LEU A 112 93.97 43.31 7.38
N LEU A 113 93.60 42.35 6.53
CA LEU A 113 94.28 42.10 5.26
C LEU A 113 94.34 43.36 4.39
N ALA A 114 93.22 44.08 4.28
CA ALA A 114 93.16 45.32 3.51
C ALA A 114 94.06 46.41 4.13
N VAL A 115 94.10 46.56 5.46
CA VAL A 115 95.01 47.49 6.13
C VAL A 115 96.48 47.15 5.86
N PHE A 116 96.88 45.88 6.03
CA PHE A 116 98.28 45.49 5.87
C PHE A 116 98.74 45.47 4.42
N LYS A 117 97.81 45.37 3.46
CA LYS A 117 98.06 45.61 2.04
C LYS A 117 98.50 47.04 1.79
N GLU A 118 97.77 48.02 2.32
CA GLU A 118 98.14 49.45 2.21
C GLU A 118 99.45 49.77 2.97
N LYS A 119 99.74 49.07 4.08
CA LYS A 119 101.01 49.19 4.82
C LYS A 119 102.20 48.46 4.16
N ASN A 120 102.00 47.73 3.05
CA ASN A 120 103.02 46.90 2.38
C ASN A 120 103.72 45.86 3.30
N ASN A 121 103.01 45.28 4.27
CA ASN A 121 103.55 44.27 5.18
C ASN A 121 103.24 42.84 4.69
N VAL A 122 104.20 42.22 4.01
CA VAL A 122 104.04 40.91 3.34
C VAL A 122 103.64 39.78 4.31
N ASP A 123 104.28 39.68 5.47
CA ASP A 123 103.99 38.61 6.44
C ASP A 123 102.56 38.67 6.98
N SER A 124 102.11 39.88 7.29
CA SER A 124 100.74 40.11 7.78
C SER A 124 99.70 39.88 6.69
N ILE A 125 100.01 40.23 5.44
CA ILE A 125 99.15 39.92 4.28
C ILE A 125 98.95 38.42 4.15
N ILE A 126 100.03 37.62 4.15
CA ILE A 126 99.94 36.16 4.04
C ILE A 126 99.11 35.56 5.21
N LYS A 127 99.38 36.03 6.43
CA LYS A 127 98.66 35.58 7.63
C LYS A 127 97.16 35.84 7.54
N TYR A 128 96.75 37.08 7.25
CA TYR A 128 95.33 37.45 7.26
C TYR A 128 94.58 36.95 6.03
N ALA A 129 95.26 36.75 4.89
CA ALA A 129 94.69 36.05 3.74
C ALA A 129 94.26 34.64 4.12
N ARG A 130 95.16 33.83 4.69
CA ARG A 130 94.86 32.45 5.11
C ARG A 130 93.75 32.38 6.17
N LEU A 131 93.79 33.27 7.17
CA LEU A 131 92.76 33.30 8.21
C LEU A 131 91.39 33.71 7.67
N SER A 132 91.32 34.61 6.69
CA SER A 132 90.07 34.99 6.04
C SER A 132 89.49 33.87 5.16
N GLU A 133 90.35 33.10 4.50
CA GLU A 133 89.96 31.92 3.70
C GLU A 133 89.32 30.85 4.60
N GLN A 134 90.01 30.47 5.69
CA GLN A 134 89.48 29.50 6.67
C GLN A 134 88.14 29.95 7.29
N GLY A 135 88.02 31.24 7.59
CA GLY A 135 86.78 31.82 8.08
C GLY A 135 85.63 31.72 7.07
N MET A 136 85.91 31.98 5.79
CA MET A 136 84.93 31.88 4.72
C MET A 136 84.48 30.43 4.49
N ASP A 137 85.40 29.47 4.45
CA ASP A 137 85.08 28.06 4.25
C ASP A 137 84.13 27.53 5.32
N THR A 138 84.37 27.92 6.58
CA THR A 138 83.51 27.56 7.70
C THR A 138 82.10 28.15 7.56
N ILE A 139 81.99 29.43 7.19
CA ILE A 139 80.70 30.09 6.95
C ILE A 139 79.96 29.38 5.81
N LEU A 140 80.65 29.06 4.72
CA LEU A 140 80.07 28.40 3.55
C LEU A 140 79.58 26.97 3.88
N ALA A 141 80.35 26.21 4.66
CA ALA A 141 79.97 24.87 5.10
C ALA A 141 78.70 24.88 5.96
N ASN A 142 78.60 25.85 6.90
CA ASN A 142 77.41 26.02 7.72
C ASN A 142 76.19 26.42 6.87
N MET A 143 76.34 27.38 5.96
CA MET A 143 75.26 27.79 5.05
C MET A 143 74.75 26.64 4.19
N LYS A 144 75.64 25.82 3.63
CA LYS A 144 75.25 24.62 2.88
C LYS A 144 74.46 23.64 3.76
N THR A 145 74.93 23.41 4.98
CA THR A 145 74.28 22.51 5.94
C THR A 145 72.88 23.01 6.31
N ASP A 146 72.72 24.30 6.58
CA ASP A 146 71.44 24.90 6.93
C ASP A 146 70.47 24.93 5.75
N ALA A 147 70.95 25.22 4.54
CA ALA A 147 70.15 25.14 3.32
C ALA A 147 69.62 23.71 3.08
N VAL A 148 70.44 22.68 3.31
CA VAL A 148 70.03 21.27 3.22
C VAL A 148 68.99 20.94 4.29
N LYS A 149 69.19 21.36 5.55
CA LYS A 149 68.21 21.16 6.63
C LYS A 149 66.87 21.83 6.29
N GLN A 150 66.91 23.06 5.78
CA GLN A 150 65.72 23.79 5.39
C GLN A 150 64.99 23.09 4.25
N ALA A 151 65.70 22.66 3.20
CA ALA A 151 65.13 21.91 2.09
C ALA A 151 64.49 20.58 2.55
N ALA A 152 65.17 19.85 3.43
CA ALA A 152 64.64 18.61 4.01
C ALA A 152 63.38 18.85 4.84
N SER A 153 63.35 19.91 5.65
CA SER A 153 62.16 20.28 6.44
C SER A 153 60.96 20.64 5.56
N LEU A 154 61.18 21.41 4.49
CA LEU A 154 60.15 21.78 3.52
C LEU A 154 59.62 20.56 2.78
N TYR A 155 60.50 19.66 2.34
CA TYR A 155 60.11 18.41 1.72
C TYR A 155 59.24 17.57 2.66
N ASN A 156 59.69 17.34 3.90
CA ASN A 156 58.97 16.57 4.90
C ASN A 156 57.59 17.16 5.20
N TYR A 157 57.50 18.48 5.37
CA TYR A 157 56.23 19.17 5.55
C TYR A 157 55.30 18.99 4.35
N SER A 158 55.81 19.22 3.13
CA SER A 158 55.02 19.06 1.90
C SER A 158 54.52 17.62 1.71
N LYS A 159 55.33 16.62 2.08
CA LYS A 159 54.98 15.21 2.03
C LYS A 159 53.86 14.89 3.03
N MET A 160 54.00 15.33 4.29
CA MET A 160 52.98 15.15 5.32
C MET A 160 51.65 15.80 4.91
N GLN A 161 51.69 17.01 4.35
CA GLN A 161 50.50 17.69 3.88
C GLN A 161 49.79 16.90 2.76
N ARG A 162 50.55 16.34 1.81
CA ARG A 162 50.00 15.49 0.74
C ARG A 162 49.35 14.22 1.31
N GLU A 163 49.99 13.56 2.27
CA GLU A 163 49.44 12.36 2.91
C GLU A 163 48.13 12.66 3.67
N ILE A 164 48.07 13.77 4.41
CA ILE A 164 46.85 14.23 5.09
C ILE A 164 45.75 14.50 4.07
N THR A 165 46.00 15.32 3.04
CA THR A 165 44.97 15.63 2.03
C THR A 165 44.46 14.38 1.30
N HIS A 166 45.33 13.43 0.98
CA HIS A 166 44.94 12.19 0.32
C HIS A 166 44.11 11.28 1.24
N SER A 167 44.47 11.18 2.53
CA SER A 167 43.67 10.44 3.51
C SER A 167 42.30 11.10 3.76
N GLU A 168 42.24 12.42 3.85
CA GLU A 168 40.98 13.17 3.97
C GLU A 168 40.08 12.95 2.74
N GLN A 169 40.65 12.94 1.54
CA GLN A 169 39.92 12.66 0.31
C GLN A 169 39.33 11.24 0.33
N LYS A 170 40.10 10.23 0.74
CA LYS A 170 39.60 8.86 0.88
C LYS A 170 38.44 8.76 1.87
N VAL A 171 38.54 9.43 3.02
CA VAL A 171 37.46 9.48 4.00
C VAL A 171 36.22 10.20 3.42
N LYS A 172 36.40 11.28 2.67
CA LYS A 172 35.30 11.98 1.99
C LYS A 172 34.62 11.10 0.94
N MET A 173 35.38 10.41 0.09
CA MET A 173 34.83 9.48 -0.90
C MET A 173 34.07 8.34 -0.23
N ALA A 174 34.63 7.70 0.80
CA ALA A 174 33.95 6.64 1.56
C ALA A 174 32.65 7.14 2.23
N LYS A 175 32.66 8.36 2.78
CA LYS A 175 31.44 8.98 3.33
C LYS A 175 30.38 9.23 2.25
N MET A 176 30.78 9.69 1.07
CA MET A 176 29.87 9.89 -0.06
C MET A 176 29.27 8.57 -0.55
N GLU A 177 30.07 7.51 -0.66
CA GLU A 177 29.60 6.15 -0.99
C GLU A 177 28.58 5.64 0.03
N LEU A 178 28.82 5.87 1.32
CA LEU A 178 27.88 5.50 2.39
C LEU A 178 26.56 6.27 2.27
N ILE A 179 26.61 7.58 2.01
CA ILE A 179 25.41 8.41 1.81
C ILE A 179 24.62 7.94 0.59
N ILE A 180 25.28 7.65 -0.54
CA ILE A 180 24.63 7.12 -1.74
C ILE A 180 23.97 5.77 -1.45
N GLY A 181 24.66 4.87 -0.75
CA GLY A 181 24.10 3.59 -0.31
C GLY A 181 22.84 3.75 0.54
N PHE A 182 22.83 4.73 1.46
CA PHE A 182 21.68 5.03 2.30
C PHE A 182 20.48 5.59 1.49
N ILE A 183 20.74 6.44 0.50
CA ILE A 183 19.70 6.96 -0.41
C ILE A 183 19.08 5.82 -1.23
N ILE A 184 19.91 4.92 -1.78
CA ILE A 184 19.42 3.75 -2.53
C ILE A 184 18.55 2.86 -1.63
N LEU A 185 18.97 2.62 -0.39
CA LEU A 185 18.20 1.85 0.58
C LEU A 185 16.85 2.52 0.88
N LEU A 186 16.82 3.83 1.12
CA LEU A 186 15.58 4.59 1.32
C LEU A 186 14.64 4.50 0.11
N CYS A 187 15.18 4.68 -1.10
CA CYS A 187 14.39 4.53 -2.34
C CYS A 187 13.80 3.12 -2.46
N ALA A 188 14.56 2.07 -2.14
CA ALA A 188 14.07 0.69 -2.15
C ALA A 188 12.93 0.48 -1.14
N VAL A 189 13.04 1.03 0.08
CA VAL A 189 11.97 0.96 1.09
C VAL A 189 10.71 1.67 0.61
N VAL A 190 10.84 2.86 0.00
CA VAL A 190 9.69 3.59 -0.56
C VAL A 190 9.02 2.77 -1.67
N LEU A 191 9.80 2.23 -2.62
CA LEU A 191 9.25 1.39 -3.69
C LEU A 191 8.54 0.14 -3.15
N LEU A 192 9.12 -0.55 -2.16
CA LEU A 192 8.48 -1.68 -1.50
C LEU A 192 7.18 -1.29 -0.79
N SER A 193 7.14 -0.13 -0.13
CA SER A 193 5.95 0.36 0.55
C SER A 193 4.81 0.68 -0.42
N VAL A 194 5.13 1.28 -1.58
CA VAL A 194 4.16 1.57 -2.65
C VAL A 194 3.64 0.27 -3.24
N TRP A 195 4.53 -0.67 -3.57
CA TRP A 195 4.15 -1.99 -4.08
C TRP A 195 3.27 -2.76 -3.10
N TYR A 196 3.59 -2.72 -1.80
CA TYR A 196 2.80 -3.37 -0.76
C TYR A 196 1.40 -2.74 -0.64
N LYS A 197 1.30 -1.40 -0.66
CA LYS A 197 0.01 -0.69 -0.66
C LYS A 197 -0.83 -1.02 -1.89
N GLU A 198 -0.24 -1.06 -3.08
CA GLU A 198 -0.95 -1.46 -4.30
C GLU A 198 -1.45 -2.90 -4.23
N LYS A 199 -0.61 -3.81 -3.71
CA LYS A 199 -1.01 -5.22 -3.49
C LYS A 199 -2.21 -5.30 -2.53
N GLN A 200 -2.18 -4.53 -1.45
CA GLN A 200 -3.21 -4.54 -0.42
C GLN A 200 -4.53 -3.94 -0.92
N THR A 201 -4.48 -2.79 -1.60
CA THR A 201 -5.66 -2.18 -2.22
C THR A 201 -6.30 -3.07 -3.29
N LYS A 202 -5.51 -3.84 -4.06
CA LYS A 202 -6.05 -4.86 -4.97
C LYS A 202 -6.80 -5.97 -4.22
N LYS A 203 -6.23 -6.48 -3.12
CA LYS A 203 -6.89 -7.48 -2.27
C LYS A 203 -8.17 -6.93 -1.63
N GLU A 204 -8.16 -5.70 -1.17
CA GLU A 204 -9.34 -5.04 -0.60
C GLU A 204 -10.46 -4.90 -1.64
N LYS A 205 -10.14 -4.49 -2.88
CA LYS A 205 -11.12 -4.44 -3.98
C LYS A 205 -11.68 -5.81 -4.35
N GLU A 206 -10.85 -6.86 -4.34
CA GLU A 206 -11.34 -8.23 -4.56
C GLU A 206 -12.25 -8.70 -3.42
N LEU A 207 -11.89 -8.39 -2.17
CA LEU A 207 -12.69 -8.70 -1.00
C LEU A 207 -14.02 -7.94 -1.01
N GLU A 208 -14.01 -6.67 -1.41
CA GLU A 208 -15.21 -5.85 -1.55
C GLU A 208 -16.16 -6.43 -2.61
N LYS A 209 -15.63 -6.80 -3.78
CA LYS A 209 -16.42 -7.47 -4.83
C LYS A 209 -17.01 -8.79 -4.34
N LEU A 210 -16.22 -9.58 -3.61
CA LEU A 210 -16.69 -10.84 -3.03
C LEU A 210 -17.76 -10.61 -1.96
N ASN A 211 -17.58 -9.59 -1.12
CA ASN A 211 -18.54 -9.22 -0.08
C ASN A 211 -19.86 -8.73 -0.69
N VAL A 212 -19.82 -7.89 -1.73
CA VAL A 212 -21.02 -7.45 -2.45
C VAL A 212 -21.75 -8.65 -3.07
N ALA A 213 -21.03 -9.58 -3.71
CA ALA A 213 -21.63 -10.79 -4.25
C ALA A 213 -22.23 -11.69 -3.15
N TYR A 214 -21.52 -11.84 -2.02
CA TYR A 214 -21.98 -12.60 -0.87
C TYR A 214 -23.26 -12.01 -0.26
N VAL A 215 -23.29 -10.70 -0.02
CA VAL A 215 -24.46 -10.00 0.51
C VAL A 215 -25.65 -10.09 -0.46
N GLY A 216 -25.41 -9.98 -1.77
CA GLY A 216 -26.44 -10.15 -2.79
C GLY A 216 -27.09 -11.54 -2.72
N VAL A 217 -26.27 -12.61 -2.75
CA VAL A 217 -26.76 -14.00 -2.64
C VAL A 217 -27.47 -14.25 -1.30
N MET A 218 -26.96 -13.69 -0.22
CA MET A 218 -27.57 -13.81 1.11
C MET A 218 -28.96 -13.14 1.13
N GLN A 219 -29.07 -11.93 0.56
CA GLN A 219 -30.32 -11.20 0.47
C GLN A 219 -31.34 -11.95 -0.39
N ASP A 220 -30.92 -12.47 -1.55
CA ASP A 220 -31.76 -13.32 -2.41
C ASP A 220 -32.23 -14.57 -1.65
N CYS A 221 -31.34 -15.23 -0.90
CA CYS A 221 -31.69 -16.41 -0.11
C CYS A 221 -32.74 -16.10 0.98
N VAL A 222 -32.59 -14.97 1.67
CA VAL A 222 -33.57 -14.50 2.67
C VAL A 222 -34.91 -14.18 1.99
N GLN A 223 -34.89 -13.53 0.83
CA GLN A 223 -36.10 -13.20 0.08
C GLN A 223 -36.83 -14.47 -0.40
N LEU A 224 -36.11 -15.42 -1.00
CA LEU A 224 -36.69 -16.70 -1.41
C LEU A 224 -37.26 -17.50 -0.23
N LYS A 225 -36.60 -17.48 0.94
CA LYS A 225 -37.15 -18.11 2.15
C LYS A 225 -38.47 -17.45 2.59
N ASN A 226 -38.53 -16.12 2.58
CA ASN A 226 -39.76 -15.40 2.90
C ASN A 226 -40.88 -15.72 1.88
N ASP A 227 -40.56 -15.77 0.59
CA ASP A 227 -41.52 -16.11 -0.46
C ASP A 227 -42.07 -17.54 -0.27
N ILE A 228 -41.21 -18.50 0.05
CA ILE A 228 -41.62 -19.87 0.39
C ILE A 228 -42.57 -19.88 1.58
N ASP A 229 -42.28 -19.13 2.64
CA ASP A 229 -43.12 -19.05 3.83
C ASP A 229 -44.48 -18.41 3.55
N VAL A 230 -44.53 -17.36 2.71
CA VAL A 230 -45.78 -16.74 2.26
C VAL A 230 -46.61 -17.73 1.44
N ILE A 231 -45.98 -18.42 0.47
CA ILE A 231 -46.65 -19.43 -0.35
C ILE A 231 -47.17 -20.58 0.53
N ARG A 232 -46.39 -21.03 1.51
CA ARG A 232 -46.80 -22.09 2.45
C ARG A 232 -48.01 -21.66 3.26
N LYS A 233 -47.98 -20.48 3.90
CA LYS A 233 -49.13 -19.94 4.65
C LYS A 233 -50.38 -19.83 3.77
N ASN A 234 -50.24 -19.34 2.54
CA ASN A 234 -51.35 -19.24 1.60
C ASN A 234 -51.91 -20.63 1.23
N LYS A 235 -51.05 -21.63 1.01
CA LYS A 235 -51.48 -23.02 0.78
C LYS A 235 -52.19 -23.59 2.00
N ASP A 236 -51.68 -23.37 3.21
CA ASP A 236 -52.29 -23.88 4.44
C ASP A 236 -53.69 -23.27 4.66
N ILE A 237 -53.85 -21.96 4.40
CA ILE A 237 -55.16 -21.29 4.42
C ILE A 237 -56.09 -21.89 3.36
N ALA A 238 -55.60 -22.11 2.14
CA ALA A 238 -56.40 -22.70 1.07
C ALA A 238 -56.85 -24.14 1.41
N ILE A 239 -55.94 -24.96 1.95
CA ILE A 239 -56.22 -26.32 2.42
C ILE A 239 -57.26 -26.28 3.54
N LYS A 240 -57.08 -25.44 4.55
CA LYS A 240 -58.03 -25.29 5.67
C LYS A 240 -59.42 -24.89 5.19
N ASN A 241 -59.51 -23.95 4.25
CA ASN A 241 -60.79 -23.52 3.66
C ASN A 241 -61.47 -24.65 2.89
N LYS A 242 -60.70 -25.45 2.13
CA LYS A 242 -61.23 -26.61 1.40
C LYS A 242 -61.71 -27.70 2.35
N ILE A 243 -60.96 -28.02 3.41
CA ILE A 243 -61.37 -28.97 4.45
C ILE A 243 -62.65 -28.51 5.13
N CYS A 244 -62.75 -27.23 5.51
CA CYS A 244 -63.96 -26.68 6.11
C CYS A 244 -65.17 -26.81 5.18
N ARG A 245 -64.99 -26.56 3.88
CA ARG A 245 -66.07 -26.72 2.89
C ARG A 245 -66.48 -28.19 2.69
N ILE A 246 -65.53 -29.13 2.72
CA ILE A 246 -65.83 -30.57 2.66
C ILE A 246 -66.66 -30.97 3.89
N ASN A 247 -66.24 -30.60 5.09
CA ASN A 247 -66.97 -30.93 6.32
C ASN A 247 -68.39 -30.36 6.30
N GLU A 248 -68.58 -29.14 5.80
CA GLU A 248 -69.92 -28.54 5.64
C GLU A 248 -70.77 -29.32 4.64
N LEU A 249 -70.20 -29.71 3.49
CA LEU A 249 -70.91 -30.52 2.50
C LEU A 249 -71.26 -31.91 3.01
N GLU A 250 -70.37 -32.56 3.76
CA GLU A 250 -70.63 -33.86 4.39
C GLU A 250 -71.75 -33.76 5.42
N LYS A 251 -71.76 -32.68 6.22
CA LYS A 251 -72.86 -32.42 7.16
C LYS A 251 -74.19 -32.22 6.42
N GLN A 252 -74.21 -31.41 5.37
CA GLN A 252 -75.40 -31.19 4.55
C GLN A 252 -75.87 -32.50 3.88
N LEU A 253 -74.92 -33.33 3.40
CA LEU A 253 -75.24 -34.62 2.81
C LEU A 253 -75.90 -35.54 3.84
N LYS A 254 -75.35 -35.63 5.05
CA LYS A 254 -75.90 -36.44 6.14
C LYS A 254 -77.29 -35.95 6.56
N GLU A 255 -77.47 -34.64 6.75
CA GLU A 255 -78.78 -34.07 7.07
C GLU A 255 -79.83 -34.36 5.99
N ASN A 256 -79.44 -34.29 4.71
CA ASN A 256 -80.34 -34.62 3.60
C ASN A 256 -80.62 -36.11 3.52
N GLN A 257 -79.64 -36.97 3.80
CA GLN A 257 -79.84 -38.42 3.92
C GLN A 257 -80.78 -38.77 5.06
N ASP A 258 -80.63 -38.16 6.24
CA ASP A 258 -81.49 -38.39 7.40
C ASP A 258 -82.93 -37.91 7.12
N LYS A 259 -83.08 -36.72 6.51
CA LYS A 259 -84.39 -36.23 6.03
C LYS A 259 -85.01 -37.20 5.04
N TYR A 260 -84.25 -37.69 4.06
CA TYR A 260 -84.73 -38.64 3.07
C TYR A 260 -85.11 -39.99 3.70
N ALA A 261 -84.32 -40.50 4.64
CA ALA A 261 -84.59 -41.73 5.37
C ALA A 261 -85.89 -41.65 6.20
N SER A 262 -86.18 -40.48 6.78
CA SER A 262 -87.41 -40.22 7.55
C SER A 262 -88.69 -40.09 6.70
N LEU A 263 -88.58 -40.01 5.37
CA LEU A 263 -89.75 -39.95 4.49
C LEU A 263 -90.53 -41.27 4.53
N ASP A 264 -91.85 -41.13 4.61
CA ASP A 264 -92.79 -42.24 4.42
C ASP A 264 -92.61 -42.91 3.04
N ILE A 265 -92.89 -44.20 2.97
CA ILE A 265 -92.61 -45.06 1.82
C ILE A 265 -93.29 -44.53 0.54
N LEU A 266 -94.52 -44.03 0.65
CA LEU A 266 -95.25 -43.44 -0.48
C LEU A 266 -94.59 -42.17 -1.02
N LYS A 267 -93.97 -41.36 -0.15
CA LYS A 267 -93.23 -40.16 -0.57
C LYS A 267 -91.92 -40.54 -1.26
N LYS A 268 -91.21 -41.57 -0.78
CA LYS A 268 -90.00 -42.11 -1.44
C LYS A 268 -90.31 -42.65 -2.84
N PHE A 269 -91.42 -43.38 -2.99
CA PHE A 269 -91.89 -43.83 -4.31
C PHE A 269 -92.23 -42.67 -5.25
N LYS A 270 -92.84 -41.59 -4.77
CA LYS A 270 -93.07 -40.38 -5.59
C LYS A 270 -91.76 -39.71 -6.02
N VAL A 271 -90.79 -39.60 -5.12
CA VAL A 271 -89.46 -39.05 -5.46
C VAL A 271 -88.78 -39.91 -6.51
N TRP A 272 -88.76 -41.24 -6.32
CA TRP A 272 -88.25 -42.20 -7.30
C TRP A 272 -88.91 -42.02 -8.68
N GLN A 273 -90.24 -41.92 -8.72
CA GLN A 273 -91.01 -41.72 -9.96
C GLN A 273 -90.72 -40.38 -10.64
N SER A 274 -90.25 -39.38 -9.89
CA SER A 274 -89.89 -38.05 -10.40
C SER A 274 -88.41 -37.92 -10.79
N CYS A 275 -87.57 -38.93 -10.56
CA CYS A 275 -86.16 -38.88 -10.94
C CYS A 275 -86.01 -38.69 -12.46
N ASP A 276 -85.05 -37.86 -12.87
CA ASP A 276 -84.82 -37.54 -14.29
C ASP A 276 -84.64 -38.79 -15.16
N ILE A 277 -83.96 -39.82 -14.64
CA ILE A 277 -83.79 -41.09 -15.34
C ILE A 277 -85.11 -41.83 -15.55
N VAL A 278 -86.04 -41.81 -14.58
CA VAL A 278 -87.38 -42.40 -14.72
C VAL A 278 -88.21 -41.61 -15.75
N VAL A 279 -88.12 -40.28 -15.73
CA VAL A 279 -88.78 -39.42 -16.74
C VAL A 279 -88.23 -39.67 -18.14
N ARG A 280 -86.91 -39.88 -18.28
CA ARG A 280 -86.27 -40.29 -19.54
C ARG A 280 -86.83 -41.62 -20.03
N PHE A 281 -86.93 -42.63 -19.18
CA PHE A 281 -87.54 -43.93 -19.54
C PHE A 281 -89.03 -43.80 -19.87
N LYS A 282 -89.80 -42.96 -19.17
CA LYS A 282 -91.21 -42.65 -19.50
C LYS A 282 -91.35 -42.04 -20.89
N ASN A 283 -90.41 -41.21 -21.31
CA ASN A 283 -90.41 -40.66 -22.68
C ASN A 283 -90.05 -41.70 -23.74
N MET A 284 -89.19 -42.68 -23.42
CA MET A 284 -88.86 -43.81 -24.31
C MET A 284 -90.04 -44.79 -24.51
N ALA A 285 -90.94 -44.89 -23.53
CA ALA A 285 -92.13 -45.74 -23.60
C ALA A 285 -93.27 -45.20 -24.49
N LYS A 286 -93.20 -43.93 -24.95
CA LYS A 286 -94.25 -43.33 -25.79
C LYS A 286 -94.17 -43.86 -27.23
N PRO A 287 -95.29 -44.31 -27.83
CA PRO A 287 -95.30 -44.75 -29.22
C PRO A 287 -94.98 -43.58 -30.16
N ARG A 288 -93.82 -43.62 -30.82
CA ARG A 288 -93.35 -42.62 -31.80
C ARG A 288 -92.79 -43.34 -33.03
N LEU A 289 -92.79 -42.66 -34.18
CA LEU A 289 -92.21 -43.17 -35.44
C LEU A 289 -90.72 -43.51 -35.35
N SER A 290 -90.00 -42.98 -34.36
CA SER A 290 -88.61 -43.32 -34.04
C SER A 290 -88.52 -43.73 -32.57
N ARG A 291 -88.35 -45.03 -32.32
CA ARG A 291 -88.21 -45.61 -30.98
C ARG A 291 -86.77 -45.42 -30.50
N GLN A 292 -86.58 -44.77 -29.37
CA GLN A 292 -85.28 -44.71 -28.69
C GLN A 292 -85.17 -45.87 -27.70
N GLU A 293 -84.25 -46.80 -27.96
CA GLU A 293 -83.99 -47.94 -27.08
C GLU A 293 -83.12 -47.54 -25.88
N ALA A 294 -83.46 -48.06 -24.71
CA ALA A 294 -82.68 -47.85 -23.49
C ALA A 294 -81.35 -48.60 -23.57
N LYS A 295 -80.24 -47.87 -23.53
CA LYS A 295 -78.89 -48.46 -23.56
C LYS A 295 -78.53 -49.07 -22.21
N GLU A 296 -77.56 -49.98 -22.18
CA GLU A 296 -77.14 -50.61 -20.93
C GLU A 296 -76.62 -49.59 -19.89
N ASN A 297 -75.97 -48.51 -20.32
CA ASN A 297 -75.58 -47.41 -19.42
C ASN A 297 -76.78 -46.69 -18.79
N ASP A 298 -77.91 -46.59 -19.51
CA ASP A 298 -79.14 -46.01 -18.96
C ASP A 298 -79.79 -46.96 -17.95
N TRP A 299 -79.71 -48.27 -18.17
CA TRP A 299 -80.14 -49.29 -17.20
C TRP A 299 -79.27 -49.29 -15.94
N SER A 300 -77.95 -49.25 -16.06
CA SER A 300 -77.04 -49.18 -14.90
C SER A 300 -77.28 -47.92 -14.06
N LEU A 301 -77.54 -46.77 -14.70
CA LEU A 301 -77.88 -45.53 -14.00
C LEU A 301 -79.26 -45.62 -13.32
N LEU A 302 -80.25 -46.22 -13.98
CA LEU A 302 -81.57 -46.45 -13.40
C LEU A 302 -81.49 -47.37 -12.16
N GLU A 303 -80.73 -48.47 -12.25
CA GLU A 303 -80.48 -49.40 -11.15
C GLU A 303 -79.75 -48.71 -9.98
N ALA A 304 -78.70 -47.94 -10.25
CA ALA A 304 -77.97 -47.19 -9.22
C ALA A 304 -78.87 -46.16 -8.50
N MET A 305 -79.69 -45.42 -9.26
CA MET A 305 -80.65 -44.47 -8.70
C MET A 305 -81.76 -45.17 -7.92
N PHE A 306 -82.21 -46.34 -8.36
CA PHE A 306 -83.18 -47.18 -7.63
C PHE A 306 -82.61 -47.59 -6.27
N GLY A 307 -81.33 -47.98 -6.22
CA GLY A 307 -80.62 -48.32 -4.99
C GLY A 307 -80.46 -47.15 -4.02
N GLN A 308 -80.29 -45.93 -4.53
CA GLN A 308 -80.20 -44.73 -3.69
C GLN A 308 -81.57 -44.27 -3.18
N CYS A 309 -82.59 -44.32 -4.03
CA CYS A 309 -83.92 -43.79 -3.70
C CYS A 309 -84.77 -44.79 -2.90
N LEU A 310 -84.65 -46.09 -3.19
CA LEU A 310 -85.44 -47.17 -2.60
C LEU A 310 -84.52 -48.34 -2.18
N PRO A 311 -83.62 -48.15 -1.20
CA PRO A 311 -82.57 -49.12 -0.86
C PRO A 311 -83.08 -50.48 -0.39
N MET A 312 -84.21 -50.52 0.32
CA MET A 312 -84.82 -51.79 0.76
C MET A 312 -85.42 -52.56 -0.43
N GLN A 313 -86.16 -51.87 -1.30
CA GLN A 313 -86.74 -52.48 -2.50
C GLN A 313 -85.65 -52.90 -3.49
N PHE A 314 -84.58 -52.11 -3.61
CA PHE A 314 -83.40 -52.49 -4.39
C PHE A 314 -82.78 -53.78 -3.86
N ARG A 315 -82.57 -53.89 -2.55
CA ARG A 315 -82.06 -55.12 -1.92
C ARG A 315 -82.99 -56.31 -2.21
N ASN A 316 -84.29 -56.12 -2.10
CA ASN A 316 -85.26 -57.21 -2.31
C ASN A 316 -85.33 -57.64 -3.78
N VAL A 317 -85.32 -56.69 -4.72
CA VAL A 317 -85.41 -56.99 -6.17
C VAL A 317 -84.09 -57.52 -6.73
N MET A 318 -82.96 -56.89 -6.38
CA MET A 318 -81.65 -57.23 -6.95
C MET A 318 -80.91 -58.32 -6.16
N GLY A 319 -81.25 -58.51 -4.89
CA GLY A 319 -80.63 -59.50 -4.00
C GLY A 319 -81.28 -60.88 -4.03
N ASP A 320 -82.49 -61.01 -4.59
CA ASP A 320 -83.16 -62.30 -4.77
C ASP A 320 -82.63 -63.02 -6.01
N ALA A 321 -81.87 -64.09 -5.79
CA ALA A 321 -81.25 -64.89 -6.84
C ALA A 321 -82.26 -65.67 -7.72
N SER A 322 -83.53 -65.76 -7.29
CA SER A 322 -84.59 -66.43 -8.06
C SER A 322 -85.18 -65.57 -9.18
N LEU A 323 -84.93 -64.25 -9.16
CA LEU A 323 -85.40 -63.30 -10.18
C LEU A 323 -84.37 -63.17 -11.31
N GLY A 324 -84.82 -63.42 -12.54
CA GLY A 324 -84.00 -63.13 -13.72
C GLY A 324 -83.86 -61.63 -13.99
N LYS A 325 -82.83 -61.22 -14.72
CA LYS A 325 -82.57 -59.81 -15.08
C LYS A 325 -83.79 -59.07 -15.68
N GLN A 326 -84.60 -59.78 -16.46
CA GLN A 326 -85.83 -59.23 -17.04
C GLN A 326 -86.93 -59.01 -15.98
N GLU A 327 -87.09 -59.94 -15.02
CA GLU A 327 -88.04 -59.81 -13.91
C GLU A 327 -87.61 -58.68 -12.96
N GLN A 328 -86.32 -58.52 -12.71
CA GLN A 328 -85.76 -57.40 -11.92
C GLN A 328 -86.06 -56.06 -12.57
N ARG A 329 -85.79 -55.90 -13.87
CA ARG A 329 -86.12 -54.69 -14.62
C ARG A 329 -87.62 -54.39 -14.63
N ILE A 330 -88.47 -55.43 -14.71
CA ILE A 330 -89.92 -55.28 -14.59
C ILE A 330 -90.30 -54.76 -13.20
N CYS A 331 -89.71 -55.27 -12.13
CA CYS A 331 -89.98 -54.80 -10.77
C CYS A 331 -89.56 -53.33 -10.57
N ILE A 332 -88.39 -52.93 -11.08
CA ILE A 332 -87.92 -51.52 -11.04
C ILE A 332 -88.89 -50.60 -11.79
N LEU A 333 -89.33 -51.00 -12.99
CA LEU A 333 -90.30 -50.23 -13.79
C LEU A 333 -91.70 -50.21 -13.14
N VAL A 334 -92.11 -51.30 -12.50
CA VAL A 334 -93.35 -51.33 -11.71
C VAL A 334 -93.24 -50.30 -10.59
N CYS A 335 -92.17 -50.31 -9.79
CA CYS A 335 -91.94 -49.30 -8.75
C CYS A 335 -91.91 -47.86 -9.29
N ALA A 336 -91.39 -47.67 -10.50
CA ALA A 336 -91.36 -46.40 -11.21
C ALA A 336 -92.72 -46.00 -11.84
N GLY A 337 -93.79 -46.75 -11.57
CA GLY A 337 -95.16 -46.40 -11.97
C GLY A 337 -95.45 -46.60 -13.45
N PHE A 338 -94.75 -47.52 -14.12
CA PHE A 338 -95.01 -47.84 -15.52
C PHE A 338 -96.22 -48.78 -15.66
N SER A 339 -97.04 -48.54 -16.69
CA SER A 339 -98.12 -49.45 -17.06
C SER A 339 -97.58 -50.70 -17.76
N ASN A 340 -98.37 -51.77 -17.82
CA ASN A 340 -97.95 -53.00 -18.52
C ASN A 340 -97.62 -52.73 -20.00
N THR A 341 -98.31 -51.77 -20.64
CA THR A 341 -98.07 -51.35 -22.03
C THR A 341 -96.77 -50.56 -22.17
N GLU A 342 -96.44 -49.69 -21.23
CA GLU A 342 -95.18 -48.95 -21.27
C GLU A 342 -93.99 -49.89 -21.00
N ILE A 343 -94.14 -50.85 -20.08
CA ILE A 343 -93.13 -51.87 -19.79
C ILE A 343 -92.90 -52.76 -21.02
N SER A 344 -93.98 -53.15 -21.72
CA SER A 344 -93.88 -53.97 -22.92
C SER A 344 -93.12 -53.24 -24.04
N VAL A 345 -93.31 -51.93 -24.15
CA VAL A 345 -92.58 -51.06 -25.10
C VAL A 345 -91.12 -50.84 -24.68
N ILE A 346 -90.78 -50.76 -23.40
CA ILE A 346 -89.37 -50.58 -23.00
C ILE A 346 -88.57 -51.88 -23.15
N LEU A 347 -89.18 -53.02 -22.83
CA LEU A 347 -88.53 -54.34 -22.82
C LEU A 347 -88.73 -55.15 -24.10
N ASP A 348 -89.31 -54.53 -25.13
CA ASP A 348 -89.66 -55.13 -26.42
C ASP A 348 -90.29 -56.53 -26.30
N THR A 349 -91.37 -56.60 -25.53
CA THR A 349 -92.05 -57.87 -25.21
C THR A 349 -93.56 -57.70 -25.28
N SER A 350 -94.33 -58.78 -25.15
CA SER A 350 -95.79 -58.71 -25.19
C SER A 350 -96.39 -58.37 -23.82
N ASN A 351 -97.55 -57.71 -23.80
CA ASN A 351 -98.31 -57.43 -22.56
C ASN A 351 -98.60 -58.69 -21.74
N GLN A 352 -98.79 -59.84 -22.41
CA GLN A 352 -98.97 -61.12 -21.75
C GLN A 352 -97.69 -61.57 -21.04
N ARG A 353 -96.52 -61.41 -21.67
CA ARG A 353 -95.23 -61.74 -21.05
C ARG A 353 -94.92 -60.82 -19.86
N VAL A 354 -95.24 -59.53 -19.95
CA VAL A 354 -95.11 -58.59 -18.80
C VAL A 354 -96.00 -59.04 -17.65
N THR A 355 -97.26 -59.37 -17.91
CA THR A 355 -98.20 -59.82 -16.87
C THR A 355 -97.74 -61.13 -16.23
N ASN A 356 -97.30 -62.11 -17.01
CA ASN A 356 -96.78 -63.37 -16.51
C ASN A 356 -95.49 -63.17 -15.69
N ALA A 357 -94.58 -62.30 -16.14
CA ALA A 357 -93.37 -61.98 -15.41
C ALA A 357 -93.65 -61.23 -14.10
N LYS A 358 -94.68 -60.36 -14.07
CA LYS A 358 -95.15 -59.72 -12.82
C LYS A 358 -95.73 -60.74 -11.84
N ALA A 359 -96.56 -61.68 -12.31
CA ALA A 359 -97.08 -62.77 -11.48
C ALA A 359 -95.95 -63.69 -10.96
N SER A 360 -94.98 -64.01 -11.83
CA SER A 360 -93.79 -64.80 -11.48
C SER A 360 -92.93 -64.11 -10.42
N ALA A 361 -92.59 -62.83 -10.63
CA ALA A 361 -91.82 -62.04 -9.67
C ALA A 361 -92.57 -61.89 -8.33
N ASN A 362 -93.89 -61.66 -8.36
CA ASN A 362 -94.71 -61.55 -7.15
C ASN A 362 -94.75 -62.88 -6.38
N PHE A 363 -94.86 -64.01 -7.08
CA PHE A 363 -94.83 -65.33 -6.46
C PHE A 363 -93.46 -65.66 -5.86
N LYS A 364 -92.38 -65.37 -6.58
CA LYS A 364 -91.01 -65.63 -6.11
C LYS A 364 -90.65 -64.80 -4.87
N MET A 365 -90.98 -63.52 -4.88
CA MET A 365 -90.64 -62.60 -3.78
C MET A 365 -91.63 -62.67 -2.60
N PHE A 366 -92.92 -62.90 -2.87
CA PHE A 366 -94.00 -62.72 -1.88
C PHE A 366 -95.00 -63.88 -1.82
N GLY A 367 -94.85 -64.94 -2.61
CA GLY A 367 -95.74 -66.11 -2.59
C GLY A 367 -97.12 -65.89 -3.23
N GLU A 368 -97.38 -64.74 -3.86
CA GLU A 368 -98.68 -64.42 -4.45
C GLU A 368 -98.69 -64.54 -5.98
N HIS A 369 -99.66 -65.28 -6.54
CA HIS A 369 -99.80 -65.48 -7.98
C HIS A 369 -100.40 -64.28 -8.74
N ASN A 370 -100.93 -63.27 -8.04
CA ASN A 370 -101.62 -62.15 -8.69
C ASN A 370 -100.64 -61.05 -9.14
N ALA A 371 -100.53 -60.83 -10.46
CA ALA A 371 -99.70 -59.78 -11.04
C ALA A 371 -100.10 -58.35 -10.63
N GLY A 372 -101.37 -58.12 -10.27
CA GLY A 372 -101.89 -56.82 -9.86
C GLY A 372 -101.38 -56.34 -8.50
N ASN A 373 -101.07 -57.29 -7.60
CA ASN A 373 -100.64 -56.99 -6.23
C ASN A 373 -99.14 -56.68 -6.11
N LEU A 374 -98.35 -56.93 -7.17
CA LEU A 374 -96.89 -56.78 -7.12
C LEU A 374 -96.44 -55.39 -6.64
N MET A 375 -97.07 -54.32 -7.12
CA MET A 375 -96.73 -52.95 -6.69
C MET A 375 -97.03 -52.73 -5.20
N HIS A 376 -98.17 -53.24 -4.73
CA HIS A 376 -98.56 -53.14 -3.34
C HIS A 376 -97.58 -53.90 -2.44
N ASN A 377 -97.19 -55.13 -2.83
CA ASN A 377 -96.26 -55.94 -2.08
C ASN A 377 -94.84 -55.35 -2.09
N LEU A 378 -94.40 -54.77 -3.21
CA LEU A 378 -93.13 -54.01 -3.29
C LEU A 378 -93.15 -52.72 -2.44
N GLN A 379 -94.33 -52.16 -2.15
CA GLN A 379 -94.46 -50.98 -1.30
C GLN A 379 -94.54 -51.31 0.18
N TYR A 380 -95.13 -52.45 0.57
CA TYR A 380 -95.52 -52.69 1.97
C TYR A 380 -95.05 -54.03 2.55
N CYS A 381 -94.63 -54.98 1.72
CA CYS A 381 -94.19 -56.31 2.14
C CYS A 381 -92.66 -56.47 2.06
N SER A 382 -91.92 -55.36 2.06
CA SER A 382 -90.46 -55.29 1.87
C SER A 382 -89.64 -55.36 3.14
#